data_AF-A0A7G8UNK2-F1
#
_entry.id   AF-A0A7G8UNK2-F1
#
_cell.length_a   1.000
_cell.length_b   1.000
_cell.length_c   1.000
_cell.angle_alpha   90.00
_cell.angle_beta   90.00
_cell.angle_gamma   90.00
#
_symmetry.space_group_name_H-M   'P 1'
#
loop_
_entity.id
_entity.type
_entity.pdbx_description
1 polymer ?
#
loop_
_entity_poly.entity_id
_entity_poly.type
_entity_poly.pdbx_seq_one_letter_code
_entity_poly.pdbx_strand_id
1 'polypeptide(L)' 'MVKRTGLPHDLNELLKQLVMNGSIRIAGTVLYVYCRRMYHADDKTAARWMLAYFARKYPHQWQRYQSSTIGKQ' A
#
# COMPACT_ATOMS: atom_id res chain seq x y z
N MET A 1 -19.93 -16.28 5.20
CA MET A 1 -18.89 -16.32 4.14
C MET A 1 -18.41 -14.89 3.86
N VAL A 2 -17.23 -14.52 4.34
CA VAL A 2 -16.64 -13.21 4.00
C VAL A 2 -16.14 -13.30 2.57
N LYS A 3 -16.92 -12.81 1.60
CA LYS A 3 -16.44 -12.63 0.22
C LYS A 3 -15.19 -11.77 0.31
N ARG A 4 -14.06 -12.28 -0.21
CA ARG A 4 -12.82 -11.50 -0.37
C ARG A 4 -13.06 -10.44 -1.44
N THR A 5 -13.83 -9.41 -1.13
CA THR A 5 -13.88 -8.18 -1.92
C THR A 5 -12.54 -7.51 -1.71
N GLY A 6 -11.72 -7.45 -2.78
CA GLY A 6 -10.49 -6.68 -2.79
C GLY A 6 -10.76 -5.19 -2.55
N LEU A 7 -9.72 -4.37 -2.64
CA LEU A 7 -9.89 -2.91 -2.57
C LEU A 7 -10.92 -2.45 -3.62
N PRO A 8 -11.74 -1.42 -3.31
CA PRO A 8 -12.60 -0.77 -4.30
C PRO A 8 -11.82 -0.41 -5.56
N HIS A 9 -12.48 -0.48 -6.71
CA HIS A 9 -11.84 -0.25 -8.01
C HIS A 9 -11.11 1.10 -8.06
N ASP A 10 -11.75 2.17 -7.63
CA ASP A 10 -11.19 3.53 -7.67
C ASP A 10 -9.97 3.68 -6.77
N LEU A 11 -10.00 3.08 -5.58
CA LEU A 11 -8.84 3.04 -4.68
C LEU A 11 -7.69 2.27 -5.33
N ASN A 12 -8.00 1.17 -6.00
CA ASN A 12 -6.98 0.39 -6.68
C ASN A 12 -6.33 1.17 -7.84
N GLU A 13 -7.11 1.87 -8.66
CA GLU A 13 -6.56 2.66 -9.76
C GLU A 13 -5.76 3.87 -9.25
N LEU A 14 -6.23 4.53 -8.18
CA LEU A 14 -5.47 5.60 -7.51
C LEU A 14 -4.10 5.10 -7.03
N LEU A 15 -4.06 3.97 -6.31
CA LEU A 15 -2.81 3.39 -5.82
C LEU A 15 -1.87 3.02 -6.97
N LYS A 16 -2.40 2.48 -8.07
CA LYS A 16 -1.64 2.16 -9.27
C LYS A 16 -1.02 3.43 -9.86
N GLN A 17 -1.80 4.49 -10.09
CA GLN A 17 -1.30 5.74 -10.64
C GLN A 17 -0.22 6.36 -9.75
N LEU A 18 -0.42 6.39 -8.44
CA LEU A 18 0.58 6.88 -7.49
C LEU A 18 1.89 6.08 -7.57
N VAL A 19 1.80 4.75 -7.64
CA VAL A 19 2.99 3.90 -7.74
C VAL A 19 3.71 4.07 -9.08
N MET A 20 2.98 4.11 -10.19
CA MET A 20 3.56 4.32 -11.52
C MET A 20 4.26 5.68 -11.63
N ASN A 21 3.73 6.70 -10.96
CA ASN A 21 4.32 8.03 -10.88
C ASN A 21 5.43 8.15 -9.82
N GLY A 22 5.89 7.04 -9.22
CA GLY A 22 6.96 7.02 -8.21
C GLY A 22 6.55 7.52 -6.82
N SER A 23 5.28 7.87 -6.61
CA SER A 23 4.72 8.39 -5.35
C SER A 23 4.32 7.26 -4.37
N ILE A 24 5.20 6.26 -4.21
CA ILE A 24 4.93 5.04 -3.43
C ILE A 24 4.67 5.35 -1.95
N ARG A 25 5.36 6.33 -1.38
CA ARG A 25 5.13 6.75 0.02
C ARG A 25 3.71 7.27 0.21
N ILE A 26 3.20 8.07 -0.72
CA ILE A 26 1.83 8.60 -0.70
C ILE A 26 0.83 7.46 -0.87
N ALA A 27 1.07 6.54 -1.82
CA ALA A 27 0.26 5.34 -1.99
C ALA A 27 0.19 4.50 -0.70
N GLY A 28 1.33 4.35 -0.02
CA GLY A 28 1.45 3.70 1.29
C GLY A 28 0.57 4.36 2.35
N THR A 29 0.64 5.67 2.48
CA THR A 29 -0.18 6.44 3.44
C THR A 29 -1.67 6.32 3.13
N VAL A 30 -2.07 6.43 1.86
CA VAL A 30 -3.48 6.30 1.45
C VAL A 30 -4.03 4.93 1.83
N LEU A 31 -3.30 3.85 1.50
CA LEU A 31 -3.73 2.49 1.83
C LEU A 31 -3.76 2.25 3.35
N TYR A 32 -2.76 2.74 4.09
CA TYR A 32 -2.72 2.64 5.55
C TYR A 32 -3.94 3.31 6.20
N VAL A 33 -4.22 4.56 5.82
CA VAL A 33 -5.37 5.30 6.35
C VAL A 33 -6.68 4.63 5.97
N TYR A 34 -6.79 4.11 4.75
CA TYR A 34 -7.97 3.36 4.31
C TYR A 34 -8.19 2.10 5.17
N CYS A 35 -7.15 1.29 5.40
CA CYS A 35 -7.24 0.11 6.26
C CYS A 35 -7.69 0.47 7.69
N ARG A 36 -7.18 1.57 8.25
CA ARG A 36 -7.58 2.02 9.59
C ARG A 36 -9.02 2.51 9.65
N ARG A 37 -9.48 3.26 8.65
CA ARG A 37 -10.81 3.90 8.68
C ARG A 37 -11.92 2.96 8.23
N MET A 38 -11.70 2.19 7.17
CA MET A 38 -12.73 1.34 6.57
C MET A 38 -12.74 -0.07 7.13
N TYR A 39 -11.57 -0.60 7.50
CA TYR A 39 -11.46 -1.95 8.07
C TYR A 39 -11.19 -1.94 9.57
N HIS A 40 -11.15 -0.76 10.21
CA HIS A 40 -10.90 -0.61 11.64
C HIS A 40 -9.64 -1.35 12.12
N ALA A 41 -8.65 -1.52 11.22
CA ALA A 41 -7.41 -2.19 11.55
C ALA A 41 -6.60 -1.34 12.53
N ASP A 42 -5.99 -1.97 13.53
CA ASP A 42 -4.99 -1.33 14.38
C ASP A 42 -3.74 -0.95 13.55
N ASP A 43 -2.89 -0.10 14.13
CA ASP A 43 -1.71 0.45 13.44
C ASP A 43 -0.75 -0.64 12.93
N LYS A 44 -0.53 -1.72 13.72
CA LYS A 44 0.36 -2.81 13.33
C LYS A 44 -0.25 -3.63 12.19
N THR A 45 -1.55 -3.91 12.26
CA THR A 45 -2.29 -4.65 11.25
C THR A 45 -2.38 -3.86 9.95
N ALA A 46 -2.73 -2.57 10.01
CA ALA A 46 -2.81 -1.69 8.86
C ALA A 46 -1.44 -1.54 8.17
N ALA A 47 -0.36 -1.37 8.94
CA ALA A 47 1.00 -1.32 8.41
C ALA A 47 1.37 -2.64 7.71
N ARG A 48 1.10 -3.78 8.36
CA ARG A 48 1.40 -5.10 7.77
C ARG A 48 0.64 -5.35 6.48
N TRP A 49 -0.65 -5.02 6.44
CA TRP A 49 -1.48 -5.18 5.23
C TRP A 49 -1.01 -4.29 4.10
N MET A 50 -0.64 -3.05 4.42
CA MET A 50 -0.07 -2.11 3.45
C MET A 50 1.22 -2.66 2.84
N LEU A 51 2.18 -3.10 3.66
CA LEU A 51 3.44 -3.69 3.19
C LEU A 51 3.18 -4.92 2.31
N ALA A 52 2.33 -5.83 2.76
CA ALA A 52 1.98 -7.05 2.01
C ALA A 52 1.33 -6.74 0.65
N TYR A 53 0.49 -5.70 0.59
CA TYR A 53 -0.15 -5.26 -0.65
C TYR A 53 0.87 -4.78 -1.68
N PHE A 54 1.78 -3.87 -1.30
CA PHE A 54 2.77 -3.33 -2.24
C PHE A 54 3.81 -4.37 -2.64
N ALA A 55 4.26 -5.22 -1.70
CA ALA A 55 5.18 -6.31 -2.01
C ALA A 55 4.58 -7.30 -3.02
N ARG A 56 3.28 -7.62 -2.91
CA ARG A 56 2.61 -8.55 -3.83
C ARG A 56 2.29 -7.93 -5.18
N LYS A 57 1.87 -6.67 -5.22
CA LYS A 57 1.31 -6.05 -6.43
C LYS A 57 2.29 -5.21 -7.23
N TYR A 58 3.29 -4.65 -6.57
CA TYR A 58 4.28 -3.74 -7.18
C TYR A 58 5.71 -4.08 -6.71
N PRO A 59 6.18 -5.34 -6.89
CA PRO A 59 7.44 -5.80 -6.30
C PRO A 59 8.65 -4.97 -6.74
N HIS A 60 8.75 -4.59 -8.02
CA HIS A 60 9.87 -3.80 -8.53
C HIS A 60 9.91 -2.38 -7.95
N GLN A 61 8.74 -1.72 -7.88
CA GLN A 61 8.61 -0.38 -7.32
C GLN A 61 8.87 -0.41 -5.81
N TRP A 62 8.35 -1.43 -5.13
CA TRP A 62 8.57 -1.65 -3.71
C TRP A 62 10.06 -1.87 -3.39
N GLN A 63 10.75 -2.71 -4.16
CA GLN A 63 12.19 -2.94 -4.01
C GLN A 63 12.98 -1.63 -4.23
N ARG A 64 12.66 -0.86 -5.27
CA ARG A 64 13.30 0.44 -5.52
C ARG A 64 13.07 1.44 -4.39
N TYR A 65 11.85 1.50 -3.85
CA TYR A 65 11.53 2.33 -2.69
C TYR A 65 12.36 1.91 -1.47
N GLN A 66 12.43 0.61 -1.17
CA GLN A 66 13.23 0.08 -0.06
C GLN A 66 14.71 0.41 -0.21
N SER A 67 15.31 0.17 -1.39
CA SER A 67 16.71 0.52 -1.67
C SER A 67 16.96 2.03 -1.52
N SER A 68 16.01 2.87 -1.93
CA SER A 68 16.11 4.33 -1.81
C SER A 68 15.94 4.83 -0.37
N THR A 69 15.19 4.12 0.48
CA THR A 69 15.03 4.46 1.91
C THR A 69 16.15 3.89 2.78
N ILE A 70 16.78 2.78 2.37
CA ILE A 70 17.87 2.13 3.13
C ILE A 70 19.22 2.79 2.83
N GLY A 71 19.42 3.34 1.63
CA GLY A 71 20.64 4.09 1.28
C GLY A 71 20.79 5.50 1.92
N LYS A 72 19.95 5.84 2.91
CA LYS A 72 20.01 7.11 3.66
C LYS A 72 20.15 6.90 5.18
N GLN A 73 20.72 5.78 5.61
CA GLN A 73 21.19 5.58 6.99
C GLN A 73 22.70 5.67 7.05
#